data_AF-A0A4V2RLH4-F1
#
_entry.id   AF-A0A4V2RLH4-F1
#
_cell.length_a   1.000
_cell.length_b   1.000
_cell.length_c   1.000
_cell.angle_alpha   90.00
_cell.angle_beta   90.00
_cell.angle_gamma   90.00
#
_symmetry.space_group_name_H-M   'P 1'
#
loop_
_entity.id
_entity.type
_entity.pdbx_description
1 polymer ?
#
loop_
_entity_poly.entity_id
_entity_poly.type
_entity_poly.pdbx_seq_one_letter_code
_entity_poly.pdbx_strand_id
1 'polypeptide(L)'
;MRDPGFFSRIEPGYEIYFWLAKTGLLSRVRSTTSLYELEPTSAPAHWVDAHDEEYTHRFEFETVSESLVKTTTWKEIQQRHGRNYAAQAPANEIADSEAEAHLRSLFSVQSDSAFDDLSNFEEGKHDAPTNYEKGEDLRTRAHREITVRRGQKKFRKALFAAYRNRCAVTGSSVYSVLEAAHIDR
;
A
#
# COMPACT_ATOMS: atom_id res chain seq x y z
N MET A 1 -0.37 -29.01 25.34
CA MET A 1 -0.37 -28.09 24.19
C MET A 1 -0.88 -26.75 24.69
N ARG A 2 -0.13 -25.65 24.52
CA ARG A 2 -0.62 -24.32 24.91
C ARG A 2 -1.74 -23.91 23.96
N ASP A 3 -2.81 -23.33 24.50
CA ASP A 3 -3.89 -22.78 23.70
C ASP A 3 -3.35 -21.59 22.89
N PRO A 4 -3.38 -21.64 21.54
CA PRO A 4 -2.94 -20.53 20.70
C PRO A 4 -3.87 -19.31 20.77
N GLY A 5 -5.01 -19.39 21.47
CA GLY A 5 -5.89 -18.23 21.73
C GLY A 5 -6.37 -17.58 20.43
N PHE A 6 -6.23 -16.26 20.31
CA PHE A 6 -6.65 -15.52 19.11
C PHE A 6 -5.92 -15.94 17.83
N PHE A 7 -4.70 -16.49 17.92
CA PHE A 7 -3.96 -16.94 16.73
C PHE A 7 -4.65 -18.12 16.04
N SER A 8 -5.47 -18.92 16.75
CA SER A 8 -6.25 -20.01 16.15
C SER A 8 -7.27 -19.56 15.12
N ARG A 9 -7.67 -18.28 15.15
CA ARG A 9 -8.69 -17.70 14.27
C ARG A 9 -8.11 -17.12 12.97
N ILE A 10 -6.79 -17.21 12.78
CA ILE A 10 -6.14 -16.71 11.57
C ILE A 10 -6.50 -17.64 10.39
N GLU A 11 -7.09 -17.04 9.35
CA GLU A 11 -7.36 -17.68 8.07
C GLU A 11 -6.58 -16.97 6.94
N PRO A 12 -6.32 -17.62 5.80
CA PRO A 12 -5.71 -16.98 4.64
C PRO A 12 -6.51 -15.74 4.19
N GLY A 13 -5.80 -14.66 3.88
CA GLY A 13 -6.38 -13.41 3.42
C GLY A 13 -6.68 -12.39 4.51
N TYR A 14 -6.53 -12.74 5.79
CA TYR A 14 -6.72 -11.81 6.90
C TYR A 14 -5.63 -10.73 6.91
N GLU A 15 -6.02 -9.48 7.19
CA GLU A 15 -5.07 -8.40 7.43
C GLU A 15 -4.57 -8.43 8.87
N ILE A 16 -3.25 -8.44 9.04
CA ILE A 16 -2.58 -8.50 10.34
C ILE A 16 -1.66 -7.28 10.47
N TYR A 17 -1.66 -6.68 11.66
CA TYR A 17 -0.92 -5.47 11.98
C TYR A 17 0.10 -5.77 13.07
N PHE A 18 1.39 -5.62 12.77
CA PHE A 18 2.45 -5.85 13.76
C PHE A 18 2.74 -4.57 14.55
N TRP A 19 2.77 -4.73 15.88
CA TRP A 19 3.12 -3.69 16.83
C TRP A 19 4.31 -4.14 17.68
N LEU A 20 5.34 -3.31 17.78
CA LEU A 20 6.49 -3.57 18.65
C LEU A 20 6.51 -2.55 19.80
N ALA A 21 6.66 -3.04 21.02
CA ALA A 21 6.79 -2.19 22.19
C ALA A 21 7.96 -1.18 22.00
N LYS A 22 7.75 0.08 22.42
CA LYS A 22 8.66 1.23 22.25
C LYS A 22 8.85 1.74 20.81
N THR A 23 8.58 0.93 19.79
CA THR A 23 8.65 1.36 18.38
C THR A 23 7.31 1.81 17.84
N GLY A 24 6.23 1.10 18.18
CA GLY A 24 4.89 1.35 17.68
C GLY A 24 4.46 0.38 16.60
N LEU A 25 3.50 0.81 15.79
CA LEU A 25 3.03 0.08 14.61
C LEU A 25 4.19 -0.07 13.62
N LEU A 26 4.36 -1.24 13.00
CA LEU A 26 5.50 -1.55 12.14
C LEU A 26 5.06 -1.87 10.71
N SER A 27 4.20 -2.87 10.56
CA SER A 27 3.83 -3.38 9.25
C SER A 27 2.38 -3.86 9.20
N ARG A 28 1.83 -3.76 8.01
CA ARG A 28 0.57 -4.36 7.59
C ARG A 28 0.91 -5.54 6.69
N VAL A 29 0.40 -6.71 7.03
CA VAL A 29 0.65 -7.96 6.30
C VAL A 29 -0.67 -8.66 6.00
N ARG A 30 -0.64 -9.59 5.06
CA ARG A 30 -1.77 -10.46 4.75
C ARG A 30 -1.35 -11.91 4.99
N SER A 31 -2.12 -12.65 5.79
CA SER A 31 -1.86 -14.08 5.99
C SER A 31 -2.04 -14.85 4.68
N THR A 32 -1.14 -15.79 4.42
CA THR A 32 -1.20 -16.71 3.27
C THR A 32 -1.65 -18.11 3.71
N THR A 33 -1.51 -18.42 5.00
CA THR A 33 -1.96 -19.69 5.60
C THR A 33 -2.76 -19.45 6.88
N SER A 34 -3.54 -20.45 7.29
CA SER A 34 -4.00 -20.57 8.68
C SER A 34 -2.83 -20.90 9.63
N LEU A 35 -3.08 -20.84 10.93
CA LEU A 35 -2.16 -21.34 11.95
C LEU A 35 -1.99 -22.87 11.83
N TYR A 36 -0.75 -23.34 11.81
CA TYR A 36 -0.39 -24.76 11.78
C TYR A 36 0.66 -25.09 12.86
N GLU A 37 0.68 -26.34 13.31
CA GLU A 37 1.64 -26.83 14.31
C GLU A 37 3.02 -27.06 13.66
N LEU A 38 4.08 -26.80 14.42
CA LEU A 38 5.44 -27.02 13.96
C LEU A 38 5.84 -28.48 14.18
N GLU A 39 6.34 -29.09 13.11
CA GLU A 39 6.88 -30.45 13.14
C GLU A 39 8.38 -30.42 13.51
N PRO A 40 8.96 -31.52 14.01
CA PRO A 40 10.41 -31.60 14.28
C PRO A 40 11.29 -31.32 13.07
N THR A 41 10.74 -31.47 11.86
CA THR A 41 11.41 -31.17 10.58
C THR A 41 11.18 -29.74 10.08
N SER A 42 10.32 -28.96 10.74
CA SER A 42 10.06 -27.58 10.36
C SER A 42 11.32 -26.73 10.52
N ALA A 43 11.50 -25.76 9.63
CA ALA A 43 12.65 -24.86 9.70
C ALA A 43 12.69 -24.16 11.07
N PRO A 44 13.87 -24.10 11.73
CA PRO A 44 13.99 -23.54 13.06
C PRO A 44 13.59 -22.06 13.06
N ALA A 45 13.06 -21.60 14.18
CA ALA A 45 12.79 -20.18 14.36
C ALA A 45 14.12 -19.39 14.32
N HIS A 46 14.13 -18.26 13.62
CA HIS A 46 15.31 -17.39 13.53
C HIS A 46 15.49 -16.47 14.75
N TRP A 47 14.56 -16.52 15.70
CA TRP A 47 14.56 -15.77 16.94
C TRP A 47 14.65 -16.74 18.12
N VAL A 48 15.49 -16.39 19.10
CA VAL A 48 15.61 -17.12 20.37
C VAL A 48 14.85 -16.28 21.40
N ASP A 49 13.75 -16.80 21.94
CA ASP A 49 13.05 -16.14 23.03
C ASP A 49 13.92 -16.19 24.30
N ALA A 50 13.89 -15.14 25.10
CA ALA A 50 14.65 -15.03 26.35
C ALA A 50 14.23 -16.08 27.41
N HIS A 51 13.13 -16.79 27.18
CA HIS A 51 12.55 -17.75 28.12
C HIS A 51 12.72 -19.23 27.71
N ASP A 52 13.51 -19.55 26.68
CA ASP A 52 13.69 -20.93 26.17
C ASP A 52 12.37 -21.64 25.78
N GLU A 53 11.30 -20.87 25.55
CA GLU A 53 10.01 -21.44 25.14
C GLU A 53 10.01 -21.69 23.64
N GLU A 54 9.96 -22.97 23.25
CA GLU A 54 9.89 -23.34 21.84
C GLU A 54 8.58 -22.88 21.20
N TYR A 55 8.68 -22.31 20.00
CA TYR A 55 7.53 -22.03 19.16
C TYR A 55 6.85 -23.34 18.78
N THR A 56 5.56 -23.44 19.07
CA THR A 56 4.75 -24.64 18.77
C THR A 56 3.93 -24.51 17.50
N HIS A 57 3.66 -23.28 17.05
CA HIS A 57 2.80 -23.00 15.91
C HIS A 57 3.40 -21.91 15.02
N ARG A 58 2.98 -21.90 13.75
CA ARG A 58 3.37 -20.91 12.74
C ARG A 58 2.20 -20.62 11.81
N PHE A 59 2.22 -19.43 11.22
CA PHE A 59 1.46 -19.10 10.03
C PHE A 59 2.37 -18.30 9.10
N GLU A 60 2.03 -18.25 7.82
CA GLU A 60 2.76 -17.50 6.81
C GLU A 60 1.98 -16.26 6.39
N PHE A 61 2.71 -15.25 5.92
CA PHE A 61 2.14 -13.99 5.48
C PHE A 61 3.00 -13.34 4.39
N GLU A 62 2.37 -12.45 3.63
CA GLU A 62 3.03 -11.52 2.72
C GLU A 62 2.98 -10.09 3.28
N THR A 63 4.07 -9.34 3.12
CA THR A 63 4.12 -7.93 3.52
C THR A 63 3.29 -7.09 2.55
N VAL A 64 2.30 -6.35 3.08
CA VAL A 64 1.47 -5.44 2.29
C VAL A 64 2.02 -4.02 2.33
N SER A 65 2.47 -3.54 3.50
CA SER A 65 3.15 -2.25 3.64
C SER A 65 3.94 -2.17 4.96
N GLU A 66 5.14 -1.59 4.90
CA GLU A 66 5.96 -1.22 6.07
C GLU A 66 6.07 0.31 6.21
N SER A 67 5.44 1.04 5.30
CA SER A 67 5.54 2.50 5.21
C SER A 67 4.38 3.14 5.96
N LEU A 68 4.68 3.79 7.08
CA LEU A 68 3.70 4.52 7.88
C LEU A 68 3.60 5.96 7.38
N VAL A 69 2.38 6.40 7.06
CA VAL A 69 2.07 7.80 6.75
C VAL A 69 1.96 8.61 8.05
N LYS A 70 1.48 7.96 9.12
CA LYS A 70 1.28 8.61 10.41
C LYS A 70 1.64 7.67 11.55
N THR A 71 2.53 8.13 12.43
CA THR A 71 2.82 7.45 13.70
C THR A 71 1.62 7.59 14.63
N THR A 72 1.24 6.50 15.30
CA THR A 72 0.19 6.51 16.33
C THR A 72 0.68 5.84 17.60
N THR A 73 0.11 6.23 18.74
CA THR A 73 0.39 5.58 20.03
C THR A 73 -0.65 4.51 20.35
N TRP A 74 -0.28 3.53 21.18
CA TRP A 74 -1.21 2.49 21.64
C TRP A 74 -2.46 3.09 22.31
N LYS A 75 -2.29 4.20 23.03
CA LYS A 75 -3.39 4.93 23.69
C LYS A 75 -4.38 5.50 22.68
N GLU A 76 -3.92 6.00 21.54
CA GLU A 76 -4.78 6.52 20.48
C GLU A 76 -5.57 5.41 19.80
N ILE A 77 -4.93 4.25 19.55
CA ILE A 77 -5.59 3.05 19.03
C ILE A 77 -6.69 2.59 20.00
N GLN A 78 -6.39 2.48 21.31
CA GLN A 78 -7.37 2.09 22.33
C GLN A 78 -8.53 3.09 22.49
N GLN A 79 -8.26 4.39 22.36
CA GLN A 79 -9.30 5.41 22.51
C GLN A 79 -10.31 5.40 21.35
N ARG A 80 -9.86 5.13 20.12
CA ARG A 80 -10.74 5.09 18.94
C ARG A 80 -11.56 3.80 18.85
N HIS A 81 -10.95 2.68 19.20
CA HIS A 81 -11.48 1.35 18.86
C HIS A 81 -12.09 0.61 20.06
N GLY A 82 -12.20 1.31 21.19
CA GLY A 82 -12.76 0.78 22.43
C GLY A 82 -11.74 0.06 23.31
N ARG A 83 -12.13 -0.15 24.58
CA ARG A 83 -11.27 -0.71 25.66
C ARG A 83 -10.93 -2.20 25.49
N ASN A 84 -11.28 -2.82 24.37
CA ASN A 84 -11.14 -4.27 24.16
C ASN A 84 -9.75 -4.71 23.68
N TYR A 85 -8.85 -3.77 23.37
CA TYR A 85 -7.45 -4.10 23.09
C TYR A 85 -6.65 -4.18 24.38
N ALA A 86 -6.40 -5.39 24.85
CA ALA A 86 -5.53 -5.63 25.99
C ALA A 86 -4.08 -5.44 25.54
N ALA A 87 -3.41 -4.42 26.08
CA ALA A 87 -1.99 -4.14 25.82
C ALA A 87 -1.07 -5.33 26.18
N GLN A 88 -1.52 -6.18 27.09
CA GLN A 88 -0.80 -7.35 27.60
C GLN A 88 -1.13 -8.63 26.81
N ALA A 89 -2.12 -8.60 25.91
CA ALA A 89 -2.44 -9.77 25.09
C ALA A 89 -1.48 -9.85 23.89
N PRO A 90 -0.99 -11.05 23.53
CA PRO A 90 -0.06 -11.22 22.42
C PRO A 90 -0.70 -10.94 21.05
N ALA A 91 -2.02 -11.02 20.95
CA ALA A 91 -2.80 -10.61 19.80
C ALA A 91 -4.17 -10.09 20.24
N ASN A 92 -4.73 -9.18 19.46
CA ASN A 92 -6.08 -8.66 19.66
C ASN A 92 -6.84 -8.75 18.34
N GLU A 93 -8.08 -9.25 18.38
CA GLU A 93 -8.95 -9.29 17.21
C GLU A 93 -9.56 -7.92 16.93
N ILE A 94 -9.57 -7.51 15.66
CA ILE A 94 -10.14 -6.25 15.19
C ILE A 94 -11.45 -6.58 14.48
N ALA A 95 -12.55 -6.60 15.22
CA ALA A 95 -13.86 -6.97 14.68
C ALA A 95 -14.62 -5.78 14.06
N ASP A 96 -14.24 -4.55 14.39
CA ASP A 96 -14.90 -3.34 13.91
C ASP A 96 -14.29 -2.86 12.58
N SER A 97 -15.15 -2.75 11.56
CA SER A 97 -14.77 -2.27 10.23
C SER A 97 -14.25 -0.83 10.23
N GLU A 98 -14.72 0.03 11.13
CA GLU A 98 -14.20 1.41 11.25
C GLU A 98 -12.78 1.38 11.83
N ALA A 99 -12.54 0.48 12.79
CA ALA A 99 -11.23 0.28 13.38
C ALA A 99 -10.20 -0.25 12.38
N GLU A 100 -10.59 -1.24 11.58
CA GLU A 100 -9.78 -1.77 10.49
C GLU A 100 -9.48 -0.69 9.45
N ALA A 101 -10.49 0.06 8.99
CA ALA A 101 -10.31 1.12 8.00
C ALA A 101 -9.34 2.21 8.49
N HIS A 102 -9.42 2.58 9.77
CA HIS A 102 -8.49 3.52 10.38
C HIS A 102 -7.06 2.97 10.41
N LEU A 103 -6.84 1.74 10.89
CA LEU A 103 -5.51 1.12 10.91
C LEU A 103 -4.92 1.01 9.50
N ARG A 104 -5.74 0.65 8.52
CA ARG A 104 -5.37 0.63 7.11
C ARG A 104 -4.88 1.99 6.63
N SER A 105 -5.55 3.08 7.03
CA SER A 105 -5.18 4.45 6.65
C SER A 105 -3.86 4.96 7.23
N LEU A 106 -3.32 4.29 8.26
CA LEU A 106 -2.02 4.68 8.85
C LEU A 106 -0.84 4.28 7.96
N PHE A 107 -1.04 3.33 7.06
CA PHE A 107 -0.04 2.88 6.11
C PHE A 107 -0.22 3.58 4.77
N SER A 108 0.89 3.88 4.10
CA SER A 108 0.81 4.34 2.72
C SER A 108 0.31 3.16 1.89
N VAL A 109 -0.56 3.48 0.93
CA VAL A 109 -0.82 2.56 -0.16
C VAL A 109 0.53 2.43 -0.86
N GLN A 110 1.12 1.23 -0.85
CA GLN A 110 2.19 0.87 -1.77
C GLN A 110 1.56 0.85 -3.17
N SER A 111 1.16 2.02 -3.68
CA SER A 111 1.18 2.25 -5.12
C SER A 111 2.64 2.16 -5.48
N ASP A 112 2.98 1.31 -6.44
CA ASP A 112 4.31 1.21 -7.04
C ASP A 112 5.09 2.51 -6.89
N SER A 113 6.34 2.40 -6.41
CA SER A 113 7.27 3.47 -6.04
C SER A 113 7.54 4.53 -7.13
N ALA A 114 6.84 4.46 -8.27
CA ALA A 114 6.75 5.46 -9.31
C ALA A 114 5.71 6.58 -9.03
N PHE A 115 4.76 6.39 -8.10
CA PHE A 115 3.68 7.35 -7.84
C PHE A 115 3.88 8.23 -6.59
N ASP A 116 4.79 7.86 -5.69
CA ASP A 116 4.99 8.59 -4.42
C ASP A 116 5.60 10.01 -4.63
N ASP A 117 6.27 10.22 -5.77
CA ASP A 117 6.82 11.52 -6.20
C ASP A 117 5.73 12.53 -6.61
N LEU A 118 4.46 12.12 -6.68
CA LEU A 118 3.32 13.01 -6.94
C LEU A 118 2.71 13.61 -5.68
N SER A 119 2.97 13.05 -4.50
CA SER A 119 2.43 13.56 -3.23
C SER A 119 3.13 14.82 -2.72
N ASN A 120 4.31 15.14 -3.29
CA ASN A 120 5.08 16.36 -3.03
C ASN A 120 4.81 17.50 -4.03
N PHE A 121 3.84 17.35 -4.93
CA PHE A 121 3.32 18.53 -5.63
C PHE A 121 2.45 19.28 -4.62
N GLU A 122 3.02 20.35 -4.06
CA GLU A 122 2.20 21.43 -3.50
C GLU A 122 1.04 21.69 -4.47
N GLU A 123 -0.09 22.08 -3.91
CA GLU A 123 -1.36 22.42 -4.56
C GLU A 123 -1.21 23.65 -5.50
N GLY A 124 -0.19 23.65 -6.35
CA GLY A 124 0.09 24.59 -7.40
C GLY A 124 -0.78 24.25 -8.59
N LYS A 125 -2.05 24.64 -8.51
CA LYS A 125 -2.90 25.07 -9.63
C LYS A 125 -2.58 24.34 -10.95
N HIS A 126 -2.92 23.06 -11.04
CA HIS A 126 -2.81 22.32 -12.29
C HIS A 126 -3.85 22.85 -13.28
N ASP A 127 -3.35 23.66 -14.21
CA ASP A 127 -4.11 24.38 -15.23
C ASP A 127 -4.51 23.44 -16.40
N ALA A 128 -5.29 22.40 -16.08
CA ALA A 128 -5.92 21.53 -17.07
C ALA A 128 -7.11 22.30 -17.71
N PRO A 129 -7.07 22.63 -19.02
CA PRO A 129 -8.07 23.50 -19.61
C PRO A 129 -9.23 22.65 -20.15
N THR A 130 -10.21 22.33 -19.31
CA THR A 130 -11.48 21.79 -19.81
C THR A 130 -12.66 22.74 -19.61
N ASN A 131 -12.48 23.82 -18.85
CA ASN A 131 -13.54 24.81 -18.63
C ASN A 131 -13.16 26.18 -19.20
N TYR A 132 -14.04 26.76 -20.02
CA TYR A 132 -13.91 28.12 -20.49
C TYR A 132 -14.43 29.07 -19.40
N GLU A 133 -13.55 29.86 -18.81
CA GLU A 133 -13.96 30.92 -17.90
C GLU A 133 -14.18 32.21 -18.69
N LYS A 134 -15.36 32.82 -18.53
CA LYS A 134 -15.70 34.08 -19.19
C LYS A 134 -14.78 35.19 -18.66
N GLY A 135 -13.76 35.55 -19.44
CA GLY A 135 -12.70 36.51 -19.06
C GLY A 135 -11.27 35.98 -19.27
N GLU A 136 -11.11 34.70 -19.61
CA GLU A 136 -9.80 34.10 -19.91
C GLU A 136 -9.15 34.72 -21.17
N ASP A 137 -7.85 35.05 -21.09
CA ASP A 137 -7.10 35.53 -22.26
C ASP A 137 -6.85 34.37 -23.25
N LEU A 138 -7.55 34.44 -24.38
CA LEU A 138 -7.48 33.48 -25.47
C LEU A 138 -6.05 33.30 -26.02
N ARG A 139 -5.16 34.30 -25.92
CA ARG A 139 -3.75 34.16 -26.33
C ARG A 139 -2.99 33.22 -25.39
N THR A 140 -3.16 33.41 -24.08
CA THR A 140 -2.50 32.60 -23.06
C THR A 140 -2.95 31.14 -23.16
N ARG A 141 -4.25 30.92 -23.37
CA ARG A 141 -4.81 29.59 -23.63
C ARG A 141 -4.22 28.96 -24.90
N ALA A 142 -4.22 29.68 -26.02
CA ALA A 142 -3.66 29.18 -27.28
C ALA A 142 -2.17 28.79 -27.12
N HIS A 143 -1.38 29.61 -26.42
CA HIS A 143 0.02 29.29 -26.15
C HIS A 143 0.19 28.04 -25.29
N ARG A 144 -0.68 27.81 -24.29
CA ARG A 144 -0.66 26.59 -23.48
C ARG A 144 -1.03 25.36 -24.30
N GLU A 145 -2.11 25.41 -25.07
CA GLU A 145 -2.52 24.32 -25.94
C GLU A 145 -1.43 23.97 -26.97
N ILE A 146 -0.77 24.98 -27.55
CA ILE A 146 0.37 24.78 -28.45
C ILE A 146 1.54 24.11 -27.73
N THR A 147 1.83 24.51 -26.50
CA THR A 147 2.93 23.96 -25.70
C THR A 147 2.68 22.49 -25.35
N VAL A 148 1.46 22.15 -24.92
CA VAL A 148 1.04 20.75 -24.66
C VAL A 148 1.16 19.90 -25.92
N ARG A 149 0.61 20.37 -27.05
CA ARG A 149 0.67 19.65 -28.34
C ARG A 149 2.11 19.44 -28.83
N ARG A 150 3.01 20.41 -28.61
CA ARG A 150 4.43 20.27 -28.95
C ARG A 150 5.16 19.26 -28.05
N GLY A 151 4.81 19.20 -26.76
CA GLY A 151 5.38 18.25 -25.80
C GLY A 151 4.99 16.79 -26.05
N GLN A 152 3.79 16.56 -26.59
CA GLN A 152 3.26 15.21 -26.85
C GLN A 152 4.14 14.37 -27.77
N LYS A 153 4.78 14.94 -28.80
CA LYS A 153 5.65 14.18 -29.70
C LYS A 153 6.91 13.66 -29.00
N LYS A 154 7.49 14.45 -28.10
CA LYS A 154 8.66 14.06 -27.30
C LYS A 154 8.28 13.00 -26.27
N PHE A 155 7.17 13.22 -25.56
CA PHE A 155 6.61 12.25 -24.61
C PHE A 155 6.31 10.90 -25.28
N ARG A 156 5.64 10.91 -26.43
CA ARG A 156 5.34 9.71 -27.22
C ARG A 156 6.60 8.91 -27.56
N LYS A 157 7.66 9.58 -28.04
CA LYS A 157 8.94 8.92 -28.34
C LYS A 157 9.59 8.31 -27.10
N ALA A 158 9.54 9.00 -25.96
CA ALA A 158 10.09 8.51 -24.71
C ALA A 158 9.35 7.25 -24.23
N LEU A 159 8.01 7.24 -24.34
CA LEU A 159 7.18 6.09 -23.98
C LEU A 159 7.51 4.86 -24.86
N PHE A 160 7.58 5.04 -26.18
CA PHE A 160 7.94 3.96 -27.09
C PHE A 160 9.34 3.40 -26.82
N ALA A 161 10.30 4.26 -26.50
CA ALA A 161 11.65 3.83 -26.13
C ALA A 161 11.66 3.02 -24.82
N ALA A 162 10.97 3.51 -23.78
CA ALA A 162 10.90 2.86 -22.47
C ALA A 162 10.34 1.44 -22.56
N TYR A 163 9.28 1.25 -23.35
CA TYR A 163 8.62 -0.05 -23.52
C TYR A 163 9.09 -0.83 -24.76
N ARG A 164 10.22 -0.46 -25.35
CA ARG A 164 10.84 -1.14 -26.51
C ARG A 164 9.85 -1.38 -27.67
N ASN A 165 9.00 -0.40 -27.96
CA ASN A 165 7.93 -0.47 -28.96
C ASN A 165 6.94 -1.63 -28.75
N ARG A 166 6.65 -1.98 -27.50
CA ARG A 166 5.67 -3.02 -27.14
C ARG A 166 4.69 -2.52 -26.11
N CYS A 167 3.48 -3.08 -26.12
CA CYS A 167 2.49 -2.87 -25.07
C CYS A 167 3.02 -3.48 -23.77
N ALA A 168 2.98 -2.73 -22.68
CA ALA A 168 3.42 -3.19 -21.37
C ALA A 168 2.61 -4.39 -20.84
N VAL A 169 1.35 -4.50 -21.24
CA VAL A 169 0.42 -5.53 -20.75
C VAL A 169 0.38 -6.76 -21.67
N THR A 170 0.24 -6.54 -22.97
CA THR A 170 0.02 -7.64 -23.95
C THR A 170 1.27 -8.01 -24.75
N GLY A 171 2.36 -7.24 -24.65
CA GLY A 171 3.56 -7.42 -25.48
C GLY A 171 3.40 -7.09 -26.96
N SER A 172 2.20 -6.67 -27.40
CA SER A 172 1.89 -6.32 -28.79
C SER A 172 2.81 -5.22 -29.30
N SER A 173 3.40 -5.44 -30.47
CA SER A 173 4.25 -4.45 -31.16
C SER A 173 3.50 -3.71 -32.28
N VAL A 174 2.18 -3.85 -32.34
CA VAL A 174 1.36 -3.18 -33.37
C VAL A 174 1.26 -1.69 -33.04
N TYR A 175 1.95 -0.88 -33.83
CA TYR A 175 2.12 0.55 -33.57
C TYR A 175 0.79 1.31 -33.45
N SER A 176 -0.22 0.99 -34.27
CA SER A 176 -1.55 1.63 -34.19
C SER A 176 -2.27 1.36 -32.86
N VAL A 177 -2.07 0.18 -32.26
CA VAL A 177 -2.63 -0.17 -30.95
C VAL A 177 -1.93 0.63 -29.84
N LEU A 178 -0.62 0.83 -29.98
CA LEU A 178 0.19 1.60 -29.03
C LEU A 178 -0.11 3.11 -29.12
N GLU A 179 -0.44 3.63 -30.30
CA GLU A 179 -0.83 5.04 -30.47
C GLU A 179 -2.28 5.33 -30.03
N ALA A 180 -3.14 4.31 -29.98
CA ALA A 180 -4.53 4.47 -29.55
C ALA A 180 -4.67 4.66 -28.02
N ALA A 181 -3.66 4.23 -27.24
CA ALA A 181 -3.64 4.38 -25.79
C ALA A 181 -3.36 5.85 -25.38
N HIS A 182 -4.43 6.62 -25.24
CA HIS A 182 -4.35 7.94 -24.59
C HIS A 182 -4.54 7.73 -23.09
N ILE A 183 -3.50 8.05 -22.32
CA ILE A 183 -3.63 8.18 -20.86
C ILE A 183 -4.18 9.59 -20.65
N ASP A 184 -5.48 9.68 -20.37
CA ASP A 184 -6.06 10.90 -19.85
C ASP A 184 -5.64 11.06 -18.39
N ARG A 185 -5.33 12.28 -17.97
CA ARG A 185 -4.87 12.59 -16.61
C ARG A 185 -6.05 12.87 -15.70
#